data_AF-A0A5C6BAI6-F1
#
_entry.id   AF-A0A5C6BAI6-F1
#
_cell.length_a   1.000
_cell.length_b   1.000
_cell.length_c   1.000
_cell.angle_alpha   90.00
_cell.angle_beta   90.00
_cell.angle_gamma   90.00
#
_symmetry.space_group_name_H-M   'P 1'
#
loop_
_entity.id
_entity.type
_entity.pdbx_description
1 polymer ?
#
loop_
_entity_poly.entity_id
_entity_poly.type
_entity_poly.pdbx_seq_one_letter_code
_entity_poly.pdbx_strand_id
1 'polypeptide(L)'
;MFFNPPFGVEWKKIQKEIKKEHAQDGFNGRFGPGLPRVSDGSLLFLMHMISKMRPTKDGGSRFGIVLNGSPLFTGNAGSGESEIRRYVLENDRLEAIIGLPTEMFYNTGISTYIWIVTNRKPAGRKGKVQLIDASGMWQKMRKSLGRKRKELNDEHIAEIMRLFGNTAVLFSDCADG
;
A
#
# COMPACT_ATOMS: atom_id res chain seq x y z
N MET A 1 -4.07 11.64 4.19
CA MET A 1 -2.60 11.77 4.04
C MET A 1 -2.17 10.96 2.83
N PHE A 2 -1.14 11.39 2.09
CA PHE A 2 -0.63 10.68 0.90
C PHE A 2 0.89 10.63 0.95
N PHE A 3 1.48 9.49 0.59
CA PHE A 3 2.93 9.27 0.63
C PHE A 3 3.44 8.53 -0.59
N ASN A 4 4.62 8.94 -1.04
CA ASN A 4 5.40 8.25 -2.06
C ASN A 4 6.84 8.06 -1.54
N PRO A 5 7.08 7.07 -0.66
CA PRO A 5 8.42 6.77 -0.17
C PRO A 5 9.33 6.32 -1.33
N PRO A 6 10.65 6.48 -1.21
CA PRO A 6 11.58 5.96 -2.21
C PRO A 6 11.49 4.43 -2.27
N PHE A 7 11.46 3.87 -3.47
CA PHE A 7 11.25 2.43 -3.67
C PHE A 7 12.52 1.63 -3.44
N GLY A 8 12.42 0.52 -2.69
CA GLY A 8 13.52 -0.44 -2.52
C GLY A 8 14.76 0.12 -1.82
N VAL A 9 14.60 1.16 -0.99
CA VAL A 9 15.72 1.74 -0.24
C VAL A 9 16.16 0.78 0.86
N GLU A 10 17.46 0.49 0.91
CA GLU A 10 18.05 -0.23 2.03
C GLU A 10 18.02 0.60 3.32
N TRP A 11 17.78 -0.06 4.45
CA TRP A 11 17.71 0.59 5.76
C TRP A 11 18.92 0.25 6.65
N LYS A 12 20.05 -0.15 6.03
CA LYS A 12 21.29 -0.56 6.72
C LYS A 12 21.81 0.51 7.68
N LYS A 13 21.75 1.79 7.29
CA LYS A 13 22.24 2.93 8.11
C LYS A 13 21.48 3.12 9.41
N ILE A 14 20.21 2.72 9.46
CA ILE A 14 19.31 2.88 10.62
C ILE A 14 18.93 1.52 11.23
N GLN A 15 19.67 0.47 10.88
CA GLN A 15 19.31 -0.90 11.20
C GLN A 15 19.33 -1.17 12.70
N LYS A 16 20.30 -0.58 13.40
CA LYS A 16 20.49 -0.77 14.83
C LYS A 16 19.32 -0.17 15.62
N GLU A 17 18.89 1.03 15.25
CA GLU A 17 17.77 1.75 15.87
C GLU A 17 16.46 1.01 15.66
N ILE A 18 16.19 0.57 14.42
CA ILE A 18 14.96 -0.15 14.08
C ILE A 18 14.90 -1.52 14.77
N LYS A 19 16.01 -2.26 14.83
CA LYS A 19 16.06 -3.54 15.56
C LYS A 19 15.86 -3.34 17.06
N LYS A 20 16.43 -2.28 17.63
CA LYS A 20 16.25 -1.94 19.05
C LYS A 20 14.78 -1.65 19.36
N GLU A 21 14.14 -0.80 18.57
CA GLU A 21 12.70 -0.49 18.73
C GLU A 21 11.84 -1.74 18.60
N HIS A 22 12.07 -2.58 17.59
CA HIS A 22 11.35 -3.84 17.43
C HIS A 22 11.49 -4.75 18.66
N ALA A 23 12.71 -4.92 19.18
CA ALA A 23 12.99 -5.81 20.29
C ALA A 23 12.50 -5.28 21.66
N GLN A 24 12.57 -3.98 21.88
CA GLN A 24 12.25 -3.37 23.18
C GLN A 24 10.78 -2.94 23.28
N ASP A 25 10.26 -2.34 22.21
CA ASP A 25 8.93 -1.73 22.25
C ASP A 25 7.87 -2.67 21.66
N GLY A 26 8.26 -3.64 20.83
CA GLY A 26 7.33 -4.60 20.21
C GLY A 26 6.16 -3.87 19.54
N PHE A 27 4.93 -4.27 19.87
CA PHE A 27 3.70 -3.65 19.35
C PHE A 27 3.41 -2.25 19.92
N ASN A 28 4.10 -1.83 20.99
CA ASN A 28 4.05 -0.44 21.45
C ASN A 28 4.91 0.48 20.57
N GLY A 29 5.88 -0.09 19.85
CA GLY A 29 6.69 0.59 18.84
C GLY A 29 6.11 0.49 17.43
N ARG A 30 6.82 1.03 16.44
CA ARG A 30 6.36 1.05 15.04
C ARG A 30 6.50 -0.31 14.35
N PHE A 31 7.48 -1.10 14.75
CA PHE A 31 7.91 -2.27 14.00
C PHE A 31 7.60 -3.60 14.68
N GLY A 32 6.70 -3.62 15.67
CA GLY A 32 6.28 -4.83 16.38
C GLY A 32 5.93 -6.03 15.50
N PRO A 33 5.17 -5.86 14.40
CA PRO A 33 4.79 -6.99 13.53
C PRO A 33 5.97 -7.71 12.87
N GLY A 34 7.11 -7.06 12.68
CA GLY A 34 8.25 -7.68 12.03
C GLY A 34 9.16 -6.68 11.34
N LEU A 35 10.29 -7.19 10.83
CA LEU A 35 11.31 -6.42 10.11
C LEU A 35 11.53 -7.05 8.73
N PRO A 36 11.36 -6.30 7.62
CA PRO A 36 11.66 -6.81 6.29
C PRO A 36 13.17 -7.01 6.12
N ARG A 37 13.62 -7.62 5.04
CA ARG A 37 15.06 -7.67 4.71
C ARG A 37 15.69 -6.28 4.67
N VAL A 38 16.97 -6.18 5.03
CA VAL A 38 17.72 -4.90 5.11
C VAL A 38 17.76 -4.15 3.77
N SER A 39 17.76 -4.89 2.67
CA SER A 39 17.79 -4.35 1.31
C SER A 39 16.46 -3.76 0.84
N ASP A 40 15.39 -3.83 1.64
CA ASP A 40 14.09 -3.26 1.27
C ASP A 40 13.32 -2.72 2.48
N GLY A 41 13.33 -1.39 2.63
CA GLY A 41 12.62 -0.68 3.68
C GLY A 41 11.17 -0.31 3.36
N SER A 42 10.59 -0.78 2.25
CA SER A 42 9.25 -0.34 1.80
C SER A 42 8.16 -0.59 2.85
N LEU A 43 8.18 -1.76 3.52
CA LEU A 43 7.23 -2.08 4.59
C LEU A 43 7.49 -1.31 5.89
N LEU A 44 8.71 -0.82 6.13
CA LEU A 44 8.99 0.03 7.29
C LEU A 44 8.32 1.39 7.15
N PHE A 45 8.25 1.96 5.93
CA PHE A 45 7.46 3.17 5.68
C PHE A 45 5.97 2.96 5.90
N LEU A 46 5.42 1.83 5.46
CA LEU A 46 4.03 1.46 5.72
C LEU A 46 3.76 1.40 7.24
N MET A 47 4.60 0.70 7.98
CA MET A 47 4.46 0.57 9.44
C MET A 47 4.64 1.90 10.17
N HIS A 48 5.57 2.75 9.72
CA HIS A 48 5.70 4.11 10.21
C HIS A 48 4.40 4.90 10.04
N MET A 49 3.77 4.83 8.86
CA MET A 49 2.52 5.51 8.60
C MET A 49 1.36 5.00 9.46
N ILE A 50 1.31 3.68 9.65
CA ILE A 50 0.32 3.04 10.53
C ILE A 50 0.46 3.54 11.98
N SER A 51 1.67 3.73 12.48
CA SER A 51 1.91 4.24 13.85
C SER A 51 1.46 5.69 14.06
N LYS A 52 1.29 6.46 12.98
CA LYS A 52 0.86 7.87 13.01
C LYS A 52 -0.63 8.05 12.74
N MET A 53 -1.38 6.95 12.65
CA MET A 53 -2.81 7.01 12.46
C MET A 53 -3.50 7.59 13.69
N ARG A 54 -4.43 8.52 13.46
CA ARG A 54 -5.31 9.04 14.51
C ARG A 54 -6.16 7.89 15.06
N PRO A 55 -6.28 7.72 16.39
CA PRO A 55 -7.12 6.68 16.99
C PRO A 55 -8.58 6.75 16.50
N THR A 56 -9.26 5.61 16.46
CA THR A 56 -10.67 5.54 16.02
C THR A 56 -11.61 6.33 16.90
N LYS A 57 -11.36 6.36 18.22
CA LYS A 57 -12.09 7.20 19.19
C LYS A 57 -12.03 8.69 18.87
N ASP A 58 -10.97 9.14 18.20
CA ASP A 58 -10.76 10.54 17.79
C ASP A 58 -11.12 10.76 16.30
N GLY A 59 -11.91 9.85 15.73
CA GLY A 59 -12.40 9.92 14.35
C GLY A 59 -11.57 9.15 13.33
N GLY A 60 -10.49 8.47 13.71
CA GLY A 60 -9.72 7.58 12.82
C GLY A 60 -8.99 8.30 11.68
N SER A 61 -8.30 7.53 10.83
CA SER A 61 -7.63 8.07 9.64
C SER A 61 -7.65 7.11 8.46
N ARG A 62 -7.42 7.69 7.27
CA ARG A 62 -7.20 6.99 6.01
C ARG A 62 -6.01 7.64 5.30
N PHE A 63 -5.13 6.84 4.74
CA PHE A 63 -4.03 7.33 3.91
C PHE A 63 -3.83 6.45 2.68
N GLY A 64 -3.24 7.06 1.65
CA GLY A 64 -2.70 6.36 0.48
C GLY A 64 -1.18 6.33 0.53
N ILE A 65 -0.57 5.21 0.20
CA ILE A 65 0.88 5.07 0.05
C ILE A 65 1.19 4.41 -1.29
N VAL A 66 2.10 5.00 -2.06
CA VAL A 66 2.59 4.42 -3.31
C VAL A 66 3.78 3.51 -3.00
N LEU A 67 3.72 2.27 -3.47
CA LEU A 67 4.74 1.26 -3.27
C LEU A 67 5.06 0.57 -4.61
N ASN A 68 6.23 -0.07 -4.70
CA ASN A 68 6.52 -1.01 -5.78
C ASN A 68 5.82 -2.37 -5.51
N GLY A 69 6.10 -3.38 -6.32
CA GLY A 69 5.52 -4.71 -6.12
C GLY A 69 6.03 -5.48 -4.89
N SER A 70 7.17 -5.11 -4.31
CA SER A 70 7.82 -5.92 -3.27
C SER A 70 6.96 -6.17 -2.02
N PRO A 71 6.26 -5.16 -1.45
CA PRO A 71 5.33 -5.35 -0.34
C PRO A 71 4.22 -6.39 -0.56
N LEU A 72 3.84 -6.67 -1.82
CA LEU A 72 2.76 -7.60 -2.14
C LEU A 72 3.17 -9.06 -1.92
N PHE A 73 4.37 -9.45 -2.35
CA PHE A 73 4.70 -10.88 -2.53
C PHE A 73 6.04 -11.30 -1.93
N THR A 74 6.90 -10.37 -1.49
CA THR A 74 8.21 -10.78 -0.98
C THR A 74 8.15 -11.31 0.44
N GLY A 75 9.07 -12.20 0.79
CA GLY A 75 9.15 -12.83 2.11
C GLY A 75 8.41 -14.15 2.19
N ASN A 76 9.10 -15.16 2.73
CA ASN A 76 8.55 -16.50 2.98
C ASN A 76 7.63 -16.49 4.21
N ALA A 77 6.86 -17.57 4.39
CA ALA A 77 6.06 -17.74 5.61
C ALA A 77 6.92 -17.57 6.87
N GLY A 78 6.46 -16.74 7.81
CA GLY A 78 7.17 -16.42 9.05
C GLY A 78 8.28 -15.36 8.89
N SER A 79 8.55 -14.87 7.67
CA SER A 79 9.46 -13.72 7.49
C SER A 79 8.80 -12.42 7.91
N GLY A 80 9.59 -11.40 8.24
CA GLY A 80 9.05 -10.11 8.67
C GLY A 80 8.14 -9.45 7.64
N GLU A 81 8.40 -9.60 6.34
CA GLU A 81 7.47 -9.12 5.31
C GLU A 81 6.10 -9.83 5.38
N SER A 82 6.11 -11.14 5.61
CA SER A 82 4.88 -11.94 5.73
C SER A 82 4.10 -11.61 7.01
N GLU A 83 4.79 -11.40 8.12
CA GLU A 83 4.17 -11.03 9.40
C GLU A 83 3.60 -9.61 9.38
N ILE A 84 4.31 -8.66 8.72
CA ILE A 84 3.77 -7.31 8.51
C ILE A 84 2.50 -7.37 7.65
N ARG A 85 2.50 -8.13 6.54
CA ARG A 85 1.29 -8.30 5.72
C ARG A 85 0.15 -8.93 6.52
N ARG A 86 0.44 -10.00 7.27
CA ARG A 86 -0.54 -10.66 8.15
C ARG A 86 -1.13 -9.65 9.12
N TYR A 87 -0.30 -8.89 9.84
CA TYR A 87 -0.75 -7.87 10.77
C TYR A 87 -1.68 -6.84 10.12
N VAL A 88 -1.30 -6.31 8.96
CA VAL A 88 -2.10 -5.30 8.24
C VAL A 88 -3.46 -5.86 7.81
N LEU A 89 -3.51 -7.12 7.37
CA LEU A 89 -4.73 -7.80 6.93
C LEU A 89 -5.62 -8.20 8.11
N GLU A 90 -5.07 -8.85 9.12
CA GLU A 90 -5.82 -9.33 10.31
C GLU A 90 -6.36 -8.18 11.15
N ASN A 91 -5.66 -7.04 11.20
CA ASN A 91 -6.18 -5.82 11.83
C ASN A 91 -7.15 -5.05 10.93
N ASP A 92 -7.56 -5.63 9.79
CA ASP A 92 -8.52 -5.06 8.85
C ASP A 92 -8.14 -3.63 8.41
N ARG A 93 -6.84 -3.36 8.22
CA ARG A 93 -6.32 -2.02 7.94
C ARG A 93 -6.25 -1.71 6.45
N LEU A 94 -6.00 -2.72 5.61
CA LEU A 94 -5.87 -2.55 4.17
C LEU A 94 -7.24 -2.49 3.50
N GLU A 95 -7.63 -1.35 2.92
CA GLU A 95 -8.95 -1.14 2.32
C GLU A 95 -8.98 -1.39 0.82
N ALA A 96 -7.91 -1.02 0.11
CA ALA A 96 -7.77 -1.31 -1.31
C ALA A 96 -6.30 -1.34 -1.75
N ILE A 97 -6.04 -2.06 -2.84
CA ILE A 97 -4.80 -1.99 -3.61
C ILE A 97 -5.17 -1.62 -5.05
N ILE A 98 -4.56 -0.56 -5.57
CA ILE A 98 -4.78 -0.07 -6.93
C ILE A 98 -3.48 -0.28 -7.71
N GLY A 99 -3.49 -1.16 -8.70
CA GLY A 99 -2.36 -1.37 -9.62
C GLY A 99 -2.33 -0.27 -10.68
N LEU A 100 -1.23 0.50 -10.74
CA LEU A 100 -1.08 1.60 -11.68
C LEU A 100 -0.39 1.16 -12.99
N PRO A 101 -0.53 1.93 -14.07
CA PRO A 101 0.26 1.71 -15.28
C PRO A 101 1.77 1.76 -14.99
N THR A 102 2.54 1.01 -15.77
CA THR A 102 4.00 1.16 -15.83
C THR A 102 4.38 2.52 -16.44
N GLU A 103 5.65 2.93 -16.35
CA GLU A 103 6.12 4.19 -16.97
C GLU A 103 5.36 5.46 -16.54
N MET A 104 4.80 5.45 -15.32
CA MET A 104 4.14 6.59 -14.67
C MET A 104 5.12 7.48 -13.87
N PHE A 105 6.34 6.98 -13.62
CA PHE A 105 7.39 7.68 -12.86
C PHE A 105 8.60 7.97 -13.74
N TYR A 106 9.23 9.13 -13.54
CA TYR A 106 10.33 9.60 -14.38
C TYR A 106 11.62 8.80 -14.18
N ASN A 107 11.85 8.24 -12.99
CA ASN A 107 13.05 7.48 -12.64
C ASN A 107 12.94 5.97 -12.92
N THR A 108 11.74 5.44 -13.14
CA THR A 108 11.53 3.99 -13.20
C THR A 108 10.33 3.60 -14.06
N GLY A 109 10.44 2.47 -14.76
CA GLY A 109 9.36 1.88 -15.55
C GLY A 109 8.63 0.74 -14.83
N ILE A 110 8.91 0.49 -13.55
CA ILE A 110 8.30 -0.61 -12.79
C ILE A 110 6.79 -0.41 -12.59
N SER A 111 6.09 -1.51 -12.34
CA SER A 111 4.72 -1.46 -11.81
C SER A 111 4.72 -0.91 -10.39
N THR A 112 3.74 -0.05 -10.12
CA THR A 112 3.54 0.59 -8.82
C THR A 112 2.10 0.42 -8.37
N TYR A 113 1.89 0.50 -7.07
CA TYR A 113 0.61 0.22 -6.44
C TYR A 113 0.29 1.30 -5.43
N ILE A 114 -0.96 1.76 -5.40
CA ILE A 114 -1.47 2.58 -4.30
C ILE A 114 -2.13 1.64 -3.30
N TRP A 115 -1.61 1.60 -2.08
CA TRP A 115 -2.29 0.95 -0.96
C TRP A 115 -3.11 2.00 -0.21
N ILE A 116 -4.41 1.75 -0.09
CA ILE A 116 -5.32 2.54 0.73
C ILE A 116 -5.44 1.86 2.09
N VAL A 117 -5.05 2.55 3.15
CA VAL A 117 -5.00 2.01 4.50
C VAL A 117 -5.86 2.88 5.41
N THR A 118 -6.70 2.25 6.23
CA THR A 118 -7.57 2.94 7.19
C THR A 118 -7.76 2.11 8.45
N ASN A 119 -7.97 2.78 9.58
CA ASN A 119 -8.42 2.13 10.82
C ASN A 119 -9.94 2.32 11.04
N ARG A 120 -10.64 2.92 10.06
CA ARG A 120 -12.07 3.23 10.13
C ARG A 120 -12.77 2.81 8.83
N LYS A 121 -12.65 1.53 8.49
CA LYS A 121 -13.38 0.96 7.35
C LYS A 121 -14.90 1.07 7.56
N PRO A 122 -15.68 1.45 6.53
CA PRO A 122 -17.14 1.37 6.55
C PRO A 122 -17.63 -0.06 6.81
N ALA A 123 -18.83 -0.21 7.40
CA ALA A 123 -19.38 -1.51 7.78
C ALA A 123 -19.42 -2.52 6.61
N GLY A 124 -19.89 -2.10 5.43
CA GLY A 124 -19.94 -2.96 4.23
C GLY A 124 -18.57 -3.37 3.64
N ARG A 125 -17.47 -2.83 4.16
CA ARG A 125 -16.09 -3.13 3.72
C ARG A 125 -15.25 -3.83 4.79
N LYS A 126 -15.81 -4.09 5.97
CA LYS A 126 -15.13 -4.81 7.05
C LYS A 126 -14.75 -6.23 6.60
N GLY A 127 -13.52 -6.63 6.87
CA GLY A 127 -12.99 -7.95 6.46
C GLY A 127 -12.74 -8.09 4.96
N LYS A 128 -12.89 -7.03 4.17
CA LYS A 128 -12.71 -7.04 2.72
C LYS A 128 -11.54 -6.15 2.29
N VAL A 129 -10.82 -6.59 1.27
CA VAL A 129 -9.82 -5.82 0.54
C VAL A 129 -10.28 -5.69 -0.90
N GLN A 130 -10.31 -4.48 -1.43
CA GLN A 130 -10.62 -4.27 -2.85
C GLN A 130 -9.35 -4.27 -3.69
N LEU A 131 -9.34 -5.03 -4.78
CA LEU A 131 -8.27 -5.00 -5.77
C LEU A 131 -8.78 -4.27 -7.01
N ILE A 132 -8.06 -3.24 -7.45
CA ILE A 132 -8.40 -2.46 -8.65
C ILE A 132 -7.21 -2.53 -9.59
N ASP A 133 -7.41 -3.10 -10.77
CA ASP A 133 -6.42 -3.09 -11.84
C ASP A 133 -6.65 -1.87 -12.74
N ALA A 134 -5.80 -0.85 -12.60
CA ALA A 134 -5.77 0.33 -13.46
C ALA A 134 -4.55 0.32 -14.39
N SER A 135 -3.85 -0.82 -14.54
CA SER A 135 -2.63 -0.91 -15.35
C SER A 135 -2.84 -0.58 -16.83
N GLY A 136 -4.06 -0.83 -17.34
CA GLY A 136 -4.51 -0.48 -18.68
C GLY A 136 -5.06 0.94 -18.83
N MET A 137 -5.28 1.68 -17.74
CA MET A 137 -5.89 3.02 -17.77
C MET A 137 -4.79 4.06 -17.95
N TRP A 138 -4.51 4.48 -19.17
CA TRP A 138 -3.51 5.52 -19.43
C TRP A 138 -3.65 6.12 -20.82
N GLN A 139 -3.13 7.34 -20.99
CA GLN A 139 -2.86 7.91 -22.30
C GLN A 139 -1.37 8.20 -22.47
N LYS A 140 -0.90 8.21 -23.72
CA LYS A 140 0.49 8.52 -24.02
C LYS A 140 0.75 10.00 -23.75
N MET A 141 1.82 10.32 -23.02
CA MET A 141 2.24 11.70 -22.82
C MET A 141 2.70 12.32 -24.14
N ARG A 142 2.35 13.59 -24.37
CA ARG A 142 2.84 14.37 -25.52
C ARG A 142 4.37 14.49 -25.54
N LYS A 143 4.98 14.66 -24.37
CA LYS A 143 6.43 14.72 -24.18
C LYS A 143 6.82 13.81 -23.03
N SER A 144 7.66 12.82 -23.30
CA SER A 144 8.18 11.92 -22.25
C SER A 144 9.13 12.67 -21.30
N LEU A 145 9.17 12.25 -20.04
CA LEU A 145 10.06 12.77 -19.01
C LEU A 145 10.86 11.62 -18.39
N GLY A 146 12.11 11.44 -18.80
CA GLY A 146 12.90 10.27 -18.41
C GLY A 146 12.20 8.98 -18.84
N ARG A 147 11.92 8.08 -17.89
CA ARG A 147 11.12 6.86 -18.11
C ARG A 147 9.61 7.08 -18.07
N LYS A 148 9.14 8.29 -17.72
CA LYS A 148 7.70 8.59 -17.71
C LYS A 148 7.20 8.80 -19.13
N ARG A 149 6.29 7.94 -19.58
CA ARG A 149 5.67 8.00 -20.92
C ARG A 149 4.15 7.96 -20.88
N LYS A 150 3.58 7.57 -19.75
CA LYS A 150 2.15 7.39 -19.57
C LYS A 150 1.64 8.36 -18.51
N GLU A 151 0.39 8.77 -18.66
CA GLU A 151 -0.33 9.56 -17.68
C GLU A 151 -1.79 9.11 -17.58
N LEU A 152 -2.36 9.31 -16.40
CA LEU A 152 -3.80 9.22 -16.20
C LEU A 152 -4.41 10.55 -16.61
N ASN A 153 -5.49 10.50 -17.40
CA ASN A 153 -6.31 11.67 -17.68
C ASN A 153 -7.50 11.69 -16.71
N ASP A 154 -8.36 12.70 -16.82
CA ASP A 154 -9.47 12.87 -15.90
C ASP A 154 -10.49 11.72 -15.97
N GLU A 155 -10.72 11.14 -17.16
CA GLU A 155 -11.62 9.98 -17.30
C GLU A 155 -11.06 8.75 -16.58
N HIS A 156 -9.76 8.46 -16.74
CA HIS A 156 -9.10 7.36 -16.04
C HIS A 156 -9.17 7.54 -14.52
N ILE A 157 -8.93 8.77 -14.02
CA ILE A 157 -9.00 9.07 -12.59
C ILE A 157 -10.45 8.91 -12.09
N ALA A 158 -11.43 9.42 -12.83
CA ALA A 158 -12.84 9.30 -12.49
C ALA A 158 -13.28 7.83 -12.40
N GLU A 159 -12.83 6.99 -13.33
CA GLU A 159 -13.14 5.56 -13.32
C GLU A 159 -12.50 4.84 -12.12
N ILE A 160 -11.23 5.11 -11.80
CA ILE A 160 -10.57 4.55 -10.61
C ILE A 160 -11.33 4.96 -9.34
N MET A 161 -11.75 6.23 -9.25
CA MET A 161 -12.52 6.73 -8.11
C MET A 161 -13.90 6.09 -8.01
N ARG A 162 -14.59 5.90 -9.15
CA ARG A 162 -15.88 5.21 -9.24
C ARG A 162 -15.73 3.76 -8.77
N LEU A 163 -14.73 3.04 -9.28
CA LEU A 163 -14.43 1.66 -8.87
C LEU A 163 -14.15 1.59 -7.37
N PHE A 164 -13.33 2.50 -6.83
CA PHE A 164 -13.03 2.55 -5.39
C PHE A 164 -14.28 2.82 -4.53
N GLY A 165 -15.19 3.69 -4.99
CA GLY A 165 -16.45 4.02 -4.31
C GLY A 165 -17.52 2.92 -4.36
N ASN A 166 -17.65 2.23 -5.50
CA ASN A 166 -18.76 1.29 -5.76
C ASN A 166 -18.46 -0.17 -5.35
N THR A 167 -18.09 -0.41 -4.10
CA THR A 167 -17.86 -1.79 -3.60
C THR A 167 -19.10 -2.67 -3.46
N ALA A 168 -20.31 -2.13 -3.63
CA ALA A 168 -21.55 -2.89 -3.45
C ALA A 168 -21.86 -3.87 -4.59
N VAL A 169 -21.22 -3.73 -5.76
CA VAL A 169 -21.66 -4.42 -6.99
C VAL A 169 -20.79 -5.62 -7.39
N LEU A 170 -19.57 -5.76 -6.86
CA LEU A 170 -18.63 -6.79 -7.36
C LEU A 170 -18.64 -8.12 -6.57
N PHE A 171 -19.50 -8.28 -5.58
CA PHE A 171 -19.57 -9.50 -4.76
C PHE A 171 -20.87 -10.31 -4.96
N SER A 172 -21.77 -9.89 -5.85
CA SER A 172 -22.99 -10.66 -6.16
C SER A 172 -22.75 -11.81 -7.14
N ASP A 173 -21.68 -11.77 -7.92
CA ASP A 173 -21.56 -12.64 -9.12
C ASP A 173 -20.69 -13.89 -8.90
N CYS A 174 -20.32 -14.20 -7.65
CA CYS A 174 -19.51 -15.38 -7.33
C CYS A 174 -20.16 -16.35 -6.34
N ALA A 175 -21.45 -16.17 -6.00
CA ALA A 175 -22.16 -17.06 -5.08
C ALA A 175 -23.03 -18.12 -5.77
N ASP A 176 -23.19 -18.05 -7.10
CA ASP A 176 -23.97 -18.99 -7.89
C ASP A 176 -23.07 -19.73 -8.89
N GLY A 177 -22.44 -20.82 -8.44
CA GLY A 177 -21.59 -21.70 -9.26
C GLY A 177 -21.27 -23.00 -8.55
#